data_AF-A0ABD4UWK8-F1
#
_entry.id   AF-A0ABD4UWK8-F1
#
_cell.length_a   1.000
_cell.length_b   1.000
_cell.length_c   1.000
_cell.angle_alpha   90.00
_cell.angle_beta   90.00
_cell.angle_gamma   90.00
#
_symmetry.space_group_name_H-M   'P 1'
#
loop_
_entity.id
_entity.type
_entity.pdbx_description
1 polymer ?
#
loop_
_entity_poly.entity_id
_entity_poly.type
_entity_poly.pdbx_seq_one_letter_code
_entity_poly.pdbx_strand_id
1 'polypeptide(L)' 'MIHMTSAEEAAGLHWRRSSYSDSSNGNDCVEVATAPPGIHVRDSKRPDDTHLTLAPSTWSAFLTFAAQG' A
#
# COMPACT_ATOMS: atom_id res chain seq x y z
N MET A 1 -25.69 5.99 11.51
CA MET A 1 -24.30 5.90 11.04
C MET A 1 -23.74 4.63 11.62
N ILE A 2 -23.62 3.59 10.79
CA ILE A 2 -22.99 2.34 11.19
C ILE A 2 -21.49 2.68 11.24
N HIS A 3 -20.95 2.93 12.43
CA HIS A 3 -19.51 2.80 12.64
C HIS A 3 -19.23 1.30 12.56
N MET A 4 -19.06 0.82 11.33
CA MET A 4 -18.64 -0.53 11.06
C MET A 4 -17.15 -0.56 11.41
N THR A 5 -16.82 -1.28 12.47
CA THR A 5 -15.48 -1.69 12.91
C THR A 5 -14.49 -1.74 11.74
N SER A 6 -13.64 -0.71 11.59
CA SER A 6 -12.61 -0.60 10.55
C SER A 6 -11.25 -0.27 11.18
N ALA A 7 -10.84 -1.08 12.16
CA ALA A 7 -9.55 -0.91 12.82
C ALA A 7 -8.97 -2.20 13.42
N GLU A 8 -9.78 -3.25 13.67
CA GLU A 8 -9.27 -4.44 14.36
C GLU A 8 -8.71 -5.56 13.45
N GLU A 9 -8.98 -5.55 12.13
CA GLU A 9 -8.36 -6.49 11.16
C GLU A 9 -7.20 -5.85 10.36
N ALA A 10 -6.65 -4.74 10.87
CA ALA A 10 -5.40 -4.11 10.38
C ALA A 10 -4.20 -4.42 11.30
N ALA A 11 -4.30 -5.45 12.14
CA ALA A 11 -3.30 -5.85 13.10
C ALA A 11 -2.13 -6.59 12.43
N GLY A 12 -1.22 -5.87 11.76
CA GLY A 12 0.09 -6.43 11.37
C GLY A 12 0.78 -5.81 10.15
N LEU A 13 0.11 -4.96 9.37
CA LEU A 13 0.70 -4.35 8.17
C LEU A 13 1.34 -2.99 8.49
N HIS A 14 2.66 -2.93 8.39
CA HIS A 14 3.43 -1.69 8.51
C HIS A 14 3.51 -0.98 7.16
N TRP A 15 2.58 -0.06 6.91
CA TRP A 15 2.51 0.73 5.68
C TRP A 15 3.62 1.78 5.61
N ARG A 16 4.31 1.82 4.47
CA ARG A 16 5.36 2.80 4.17
C ARG A 16 4.94 3.65 2.97
N ARG A 17 5.04 4.97 3.14
CA ARG A 17 4.86 5.97 2.08
C ARG A 17 6.20 6.31 1.43
N SER A 18 6.15 6.81 0.19
CA SER A 18 7.33 7.34 -0.49
C SER A 18 7.77 8.66 0.14
N SER A 19 9.08 8.88 0.25
CA SER A 19 9.63 10.17 0.70
C SER A 19 9.50 11.29 -0.33
N TYR A 20 9.12 10.98 -1.58
CA TYR A 20 8.80 11.96 -2.63
C TYR A 20 7.34 12.43 -2.59
N SER A 21 6.52 11.89 -1.69
CA SER A 21 5.12 12.29 -1.55
C SER A 21 5.01 13.56 -0.71
N ASP A 22 4.47 14.63 -1.30
CA ASP A 22 4.25 15.90 -0.63
C ASP A 22 2.93 15.85 0.15
N SER A 23 3.04 15.91 1.48
CA SER A 23 1.89 15.81 2.39
C SER A 23 0.97 17.03 2.34
N SER A 24 1.38 18.14 1.70
CA SER A 24 0.64 19.40 1.61
C SER A 24 -0.32 19.42 0.42
N ASN A 25 0.00 18.69 -0.65
CA ASN A 25 -0.74 18.69 -1.90
C ASN A 25 -1.71 17.50 -2.08
N GLY A 26 -1.87 16.63 -1.07
CA GLY A 26 -2.76 15.47 -1.15
C GLY A 26 -2.37 14.50 -2.28
N ASN A 27 -1.09 14.46 -2.65
CA ASN A 27 -0.56 13.71 -3.79
C ASN A 27 0.22 12.45 -3.37
N ASP A 28 -0.02 11.96 -2.15
CA ASP A 28 0.30 10.59 -1.77
C ASP A 28 -0.65 9.64 -2.54
N CYS A 29 -0.13 8.93 -3.53
CA CYS A 29 -0.94 8.05 -4.39
C CYS A 29 -0.79 6.56 -4.07
N VAL A 30 0.28 6.13 -3.39
CA VAL A 30 0.51 4.71 -3.07
C VAL A 30 1.22 4.52 -1.73
N GLU A 31 0.82 3.49 -0.98
CA GLU A 31 1.53 2.98 0.19
C GLU A 31 1.81 1.48 0.03
N VAL A 32 2.92 1.02 0.59
CA VAL A 32 3.34 -0.39 0.50
C VAL A 32 3.60 -0.96 1.88
N ALA A 33 3.11 -2.17 2.16
CA ALA A 33 3.46 -2.95 3.35
C ALA A 33 4.03 -4.31 2.94
N THR A 34 5.02 -4.80 3.67
CA THR A 34 5.58 -6.15 3.49
C THR A 34 5.19 -7.01 4.67
N ALA A 35 4.41 -8.05 4.43
CA ALA A 35 4.02 -9.04 5.44
C ALA A 35 3.58 -10.33 4.76
N PRO A 36 3.71 -11.50 5.40
CA PRO A 36 3.21 -12.74 4.83
C PRO A 36 1.72 -12.63 4.44
N PRO A 37 1.30 -13.12 3.25
CA PRO A 37 2.08 -13.90 2.29
C PRO A 37 2.83 -13.09 1.21
N GLY A 38 2.86 -11.75 1.25
CA GLY A 38 3.46 -10.99 0.15
C GLY A 38 3.63 -9.48 0.35
N ILE A 39 3.44 -8.74 -0.73
CA ILE A 39 3.58 -7.29 -0.77
C ILE A 39 2.20 -6.69 -0.96
N HIS A 40 1.80 -5.83 -0.04
CA HIS A 40 0.51 -5.15 -0.04
C HIS A 40 0.68 -3.74 -0.60
N VAL A 41 -0.16 -3.35 -1.55
CA VAL A 41 -0.13 -2.02 -2.18
C VAL A 41 -1.52 -1.42 -2.11
N ARG A 42 -1.65 -0.21 -1.56
CA ARG A 42 -2.93 0.51 -1.48
C ARG A 42 -2.80 1.95 -1.95
N ASP A 43 -3.94 2.54 -2.29
CA ASP A 43 -4.07 3.96 -2.55
C ASP A 43 -4.15 4.73 -1.23
N SER A 44 -3.27 5.71 -1.01
CA SER A 44 -3.22 6.46 0.25
C SER A 44 -4.46 7.32 0.48
N LYS A 45 -5.24 7.62 -0.58
CA LYS A 45 -6.46 8.44 -0.51
C LYS A 45 -7.67 7.62 -0.13
N ARG A 46 -7.60 6.29 -0.27
CA ARG A 46 -8.63 5.34 0.14
C ARG A 46 -8.01 4.23 1.00
N PRO A 47 -7.52 4.56 2.20
CA PRO A 47 -6.81 3.60 3.06
C PRO A 47 -7.71 2.45 3.57
N ASP A 48 -9.03 2.67 3.58
CA ASP A 48 -10.06 1.70 3.98
C ASP A 48 -10.58 0.84 2.81
N ASP A 49 -10.18 1.14 1.57
CA ASP A 49 -10.55 0.34 0.40
C ASP A 49 -9.68 -0.92 0.29
N THR A 50 -10.04 -1.80 -0.64
CA THR A 50 -9.27 -3.01 -0.93
C THR A 50 -7.86 -2.65 -1.42
N HIS A 51 -6.86 -3.35 -0.87
CA HIS A 51 -5.48 -3.27 -1.32
C HIS A 51 -5.11 -4.46 -2.20
N LEU A 52 -4.12 -4.29 -3.07
CA LEU A 52 -3.53 -5.38 -3.86
C LEU A 52 -2.57 -6.18 -3.00
N THR A 53 -2.60 -7.50 -3.12
CA THR A 53 -1.58 -8.40 -2.55
C THR A 53 -0.83 -9.09 -3.68
N LEU A 54 0.47 -8.87 -3.73
CA LEU A 54 1.36 -9.38 -4.76
C LEU A 54 2.30 -10.43 -4.18
N ALA A 55 2.53 -11.51 -4.93
CA ALA A 55 3.61 -12.43 -4.61
C ALA A 55 4.97 -11.69 -4.69
N PRO A 56 5.97 -12.05 -3.86
CA PRO A 56 7.28 -11.41 -3.89
C PRO A 56 7.93 -11.42 -5.28
N SER A 57 7.79 -12.51 -6.04
CA SER A 57 8.33 -12.63 -7.41
C SER A 57 7.65 -11.66 -8.39
N THR A 58 6.34 -11.50 -8.30
CA THR A 58 5.58 -10.53 -9.09
C THR A 58 6.01 -9.11 -8.76
N TRP A 59 6.20 -8.79 -7.48
CA TRP A 59 6.70 -7.49 -7.05
C TRP A 59 8.10 -7.20 -7.59
N SER A 60 9.02 -8.17 -7.51
CA SER A 60 10.37 -8.02 -8.08
C SER A 60 10.33 -7.79 -9.59
N ALA A 61 9.54 -8.55 -10.33
CA ALA A 61 9.38 -8.37 -11.77
C ALA A 61 8.82 -6.98 -12.13
N PHE A 62 7.81 -6.52 -11.37
CA PHE A 62 7.26 -5.18 -11.51
C PHE A 62 8.32 -4.09 -11.26
N LEU A 63 9.13 -4.20 -10.21
CA LEU A 63 10.19 -3.24 -9.91
C LEU A 63 11.27 -3.21 -11.01
N THR A 64 11.68 -4.36 -11.53
CA THR A 64 12.62 -4.43 -12.66
C THR A 64 12.07 -3.73 -13.89
N PHE A 65 10.78 -3.90 -14.19
CA PHE A 65 10.12 -3.18 -15.27
C PHE A 65 10.05 -1.67 -15.01
N ALA A 66 9.58 -1.27 -13.83
CA ALA A 66 9.40 0.14 -13.47
C ALA A 66 10.71 0.93 -13.40
N ALA A 67 11.83 0.29 -13.04
CA ALA A 67 13.14 0.92 -12.96
C ALA A 67 13.82 1.16 -14.33
N GLN A 68 13.27 0.63 -15.43
CA GLN A 68 13.78 0.86 -16.79
C GLN A 68 13.23 2.14 -17.44
N GLY A 69 12.39 2.90 -16.72
CA GLY A 69 11.82 4.17 -17.15
C GLY A 69 12.73 5.37 -16.96
#